data_AF-A0A6J1NY65-F1
#
_entry.id   AF-A0A6J1NY65-F1
#
_cell.length_a   1.000
_cell.length_b   1.000
_cell.length_c   1.000
_cell.angle_alpha   90.00
_cell.angle_beta   90.00
_cell.angle_gamma   90.00
#
_symmetry.space_group_name_H-M   'P 1'
#
loop_
_entity.id
_entity.type
_entity.pdbx_description
1 polymer ?
#
loop_
_entity_poly.entity_id
_entity_poly.type
_entity_poly.pdbx_seq_one_letter_code
_entity_poly.pdbx_strand_id
1 'polypeptide(L)'
;MEEENKLPLKRVELSLTKFNEVAIPHHLDLLRQHKANIVKYEESGQYARVRAEQTHARRVAAQLRALLQELGALRRQVRAEDVPRFDRRTERARELTRRAIADYLESAPMAIPSPAADEPCAGSTESVGLVAHCEPADEPCAGSTESVGLVAHEPGAVALASRGRGAS
;
A
#
# COMPACT_ATOMS: atom_id res chain seq x y z
N MET A 1 5.61 29.66 23.93
CA MET A 1 6.15 29.93 22.58
C MET A 1 5.91 28.72 21.67
N GLU A 2 4.66 28.30 21.46
CA GLU A 2 4.33 27.09 20.67
C GLU A 2 3.90 27.40 19.22
N GLU A 3 3.69 28.67 18.89
CA GLU A 3 3.33 29.12 17.53
C GLU A 3 4.56 29.31 16.62
N GLU A 4 5.77 29.39 17.18
CA GLU A 4 6.98 29.76 16.44
C GLU A 4 7.49 28.64 15.50
N ASN A 5 7.11 27.39 15.76
CA ASN A 5 7.48 26.23 14.94
C ASN A 5 6.37 25.77 13.97
N LYS A 6 5.27 26.51 13.85
CA LYS A 6 4.15 26.15 12.97
C LYS A 6 4.39 26.56 11.53
N LEU A 7 4.11 25.64 10.62
CA LEU A 7 4.30 25.79 9.19
C LEU A 7 3.16 26.60 8.56
N PRO A 8 3.45 27.52 7.63
CA PRO A 8 2.43 28.16 6.81
C PRO A 8 1.82 27.15 5.83
N LEU A 9 0.56 27.36 5.43
CA LEU A 9 -0.15 26.45 4.52
C LEU A 9 0.62 26.15 3.22
N LYS A 10 1.33 27.15 2.69
CA LYS A 10 2.14 27.03 1.46
C LYS A 10 3.20 25.93 1.54
N ARG A 11 3.74 25.64 2.72
CA ARG A 11 4.79 24.62 2.90
C ARG A 11 4.21 23.21 2.88
N VAL A 12 2.97 23.04 3.33
CA VAL A 12 2.27 21.75 3.35
C VAL A 12 1.41 21.52 2.09
N GLU A 13 1.34 22.51 1.20
CA GLU A 13 0.51 22.48 0.00
C GLU A 13 0.87 21.33 -0.94
N LEU A 14 2.16 21.08 -1.16
CA LEU A 14 2.60 19.95 -1.99
C LEU A 14 2.16 18.60 -1.40
N SER A 15 2.28 18.44 -0.07
CA SER A 15 1.82 17.25 0.64
C SER A 15 0.31 17.08 0.51
N LEU A 16 -0.46 18.18 0.66
CA LEU A 16 -1.91 18.18 0.49
C LEU A 16 -2.33 17.75 -0.92
N THR A 17 -1.69 18.31 -1.95
CA THR A 17 -1.93 17.94 -3.35
C THR A 17 -1.66 16.44 -3.55
N LYS A 18 -0.53 15.94 -3.05
CA LYS A 18 -0.20 14.51 -3.13
C LYS A 18 -1.26 13.62 -2.47
N PHE A 19 -1.76 13.98 -1.29
CA PHE A 19 -2.81 13.21 -0.62
C PHE A 19 -4.11 13.21 -1.40
N ASN A 20 -4.55 14.39 -1.84
CA ASN A 20 -5.85 14.59 -2.47
C ASN A 20 -5.92 14.04 -3.90
N GLU A 21 -4.84 14.17 -4.68
CA GLU A 21 -4.85 13.84 -6.11
C GLU A 21 -4.31 12.44 -6.39
N VAL A 22 -3.41 11.91 -5.55
CA VAL A 22 -2.69 10.67 -5.84
C VAL A 22 -2.97 9.60 -4.79
N ALA A 23 -2.59 9.82 -3.54
CA ALA A 23 -2.53 8.74 -2.55
C ALA A 23 -3.94 8.23 -2.16
N ILE A 24 -4.85 9.13 -1.80
CA ILE A 24 -6.20 8.76 -1.38
C ILE A 24 -7.00 8.15 -2.54
N PRO A 25 -7.08 8.78 -3.73
CA PRO A 25 -7.79 8.19 -4.87
C PRO A 25 -7.29 6.79 -5.23
N HIS A 26 -5.96 6.59 -5.28
CA HIS A 26 -5.37 5.30 -5.62
C HIS A 26 -5.78 4.19 -4.64
N HIS A 27 -5.70 4.44 -3.34
CA HIS A 27 -6.08 3.44 -2.34
C HIS A 27 -7.60 3.23 -2.26
N LEU A 28 -8.41 4.23 -2.58
CA LEU A 28 -9.85 4.07 -2.71
C LEU A 28 -10.22 3.13 -3.87
N ASP A 29 -9.57 3.31 -5.03
CA ASP A 29 -9.82 2.44 -6.18
C ASP A 29 -9.37 1.00 -5.92
N LEU A 30 -8.20 0.80 -5.28
CA LEU A 30 -7.75 -0.53 -4.85
C LEU A 30 -8.76 -1.19 -3.90
N LEU A 31 -9.27 -0.46 -2.91
CA LEU A 31 -10.24 -1.01 -1.96
C LEU A 31 -11.54 -1.43 -2.67
N ARG A 32 -12.03 -0.60 -3.59
CA ARG A 32 -13.21 -0.91 -4.41
C ARG A 32 -12.99 -2.15 -5.29
N GLN A 33 -11.81 -2.26 -5.90
CA GLN A 33 -11.43 -3.41 -6.72
C GLN A 33 -11.41 -4.69 -5.89
N HIS A 34 -10.77 -4.67 -4.71
CA HIS A 34 -10.73 -5.84 -3.83
C HIS A 34 -12.14 -6.26 -3.37
N LYS A 35 -13.02 -5.30 -3.06
CA LYS A 35 -14.44 -5.61 -2.76
C LYS A 35 -15.14 -6.30 -3.91
N ALA A 36 -15.00 -5.80 -5.13
CA ALA A 36 -15.63 -6.42 -6.31
C ALA A 36 -15.09 -7.83 -6.57
N ASN A 37 -13.78 -8.04 -6.38
CA ASN A 37 -13.15 -9.35 -6.53
C ASN A 37 -13.60 -10.35 -5.46
N ILE A 38 -13.80 -9.91 -4.21
CA ILE A 38 -14.35 -10.75 -3.14
C ILE A 38 -15.69 -11.32 -3.57
N VAL A 39 -16.65 -10.47 -3.95
CA VAL A 39 -17.98 -10.89 -4.39
C VAL A 39 -17.89 -11.86 -5.57
N LYS A 40 -17.09 -11.51 -6.59
CA LYS A 40 -16.88 -12.36 -7.78
C LYS A 40 -16.34 -13.76 -7.43
N TYR A 41 -15.37 -13.85 -6.52
CA TYR A 41 -14.77 -15.12 -6.13
C TYR A 41 -15.66 -15.93 -5.17
N GLU A 42 -16.48 -15.26 -4.37
CA GLU A 42 -17.50 -15.89 -3.52
C GLU A 42 -18.57 -16.57 -4.38
N GLU A 43 -19.12 -15.87 -5.37
CA GLU A 43 -20.08 -16.44 -6.33
C GLU A 43 -19.51 -17.63 -7.11
N SER A 44 -18.20 -17.63 -7.35
CA SER A 44 -17.49 -18.70 -8.04
C SER A 44 -17.01 -19.84 -7.13
N GLY A 45 -17.27 -19.79 -5.82
CA GLY A 45 -16.82 -20.79 -4.84
C GLY A 45 -15.31 -20.84 -4.60
N GLN A 46 -14.55 -19.83 -5.03
CA GLN A 46 -13.08 -19.79 -4.97
C GLN A 46 -12.59 -19.24 -3.61
N TYR A 47 -12.93 -19.90 -2.51
CA TYR A 47 -12.69 -19.40 -1.15
C TYR A 47 -11.22 -19.10 -0.81
N ALA A 48 -10.26 -19.80 -1.41
CA ALA A 48 -8.84 -19.47 -1.24
C ALA A 48 -8.49 -18.08 -1.77
N ARG A 49 -9.05 -17.70 -2.93
CA ARG A 49 -8.88 -16.36 -3.51
C ARG A 49 -9.64 -15.31 -2.71
N VAL A 50 -10.83 -15.64 -2.20
CA VAL A 50 -11.59 -14.75 -1.31
C VAL A 50 -10.75 -14.38 -0.07
N ARG A 51 -10.11 -15.35 0.59
CA ARG A 51 -9.24 -15.09 1.76
C ARG A 51 -8.04 -14.20 1.42
N ALA A 52 -7.40 -14.44 0.28
CA ALA A 52 -6.29 -13.60 -0.18
C ALA A 52 -6.77 -12.16 -0.41
N GLU A 53 -7.90 -12.00 -1.10
CA GLU A 53 -8.47 -10.69 -1.42
C GLU A 53 -8.94 -9.94 -0.16
N GLN A 54 -9.52 -10.64 0.82
CA GLN A 54 -9.83 -10.08 2.13
C GLN A 54 -8.58 -9.57 2.85
N THR A 55 -7.46 -10.31 2.77
CA THR A 55 -6.19 -9.88 3.36
C THR A 55 -5.66 -8.61 2.68
N HIS A 56 -5.72 -8.56 1.35
CA HIS A 56 -5.34 -7.36 0.59
C HIS A 56 -6.23 -6.16 0.93
N ALA A 57 -7.55 -6.35 0.96
CA ALA A 57 -8.50 -5.30 1.32
C ALA A 57 -8.27 -4.77 2.74
N ARG A 58 -8.03 -5.64 3.73
CA ARG A 58 -7.67 -5.24 5.10
C ARG A 58 -6.42 -4.38 5.13
N ARG A 59 -5.40 -4.74 4.34
CA ARG A 59 -4.15 -3.99 4.24
C ARG A 59 -4.39 -2.60 3.63
N VAL A 60 -5.18 -2.50 2.57
CA VAL A 60 -5.53 -1.22 1.95
C VAL A 60 -6.35 -0.34 2.89
N ALA A 61 -7.31 -0.92 3.62
CA ALA A 61 -8.07 -0.19 4.64
C ALA A 61 -7.17 0.34 5.76
N ALA A 62 -6.14 -0.42 6.16
CA ALA A 62 -5.15 0.05 7.13
C ALA A 62 -4.28 1.21 6.57
N GLN A 63 -3.89 1.16 5.28
CA GLN A 63 -3.18 2.25 4.61
C GLN A 63 -4.02 3.53 4.58
N LEU A 64 -5.30 3.42 4.22
CA LEU A 64 -6.24 4.56 4.25
C LEU A 64 -6.37 5.17 5.66
N ARG A 65 -6.37 4.35 6.72
CA ARG A 65 -6.35 4.86 8.10
C ARG A 65 -5.05 5.58 8.44
N ALA A 66 -3.90 5.06 7.99
CA ALA A 66 -2.62 5.72 8.18
C ALA A 66 -2.59 7.10 7.49
N LEU A 67 -3.12 7.21 6.26
CA LEU A 67 -3.25 8.50 5.58
C LEU A 67 -4.11 9.51 6.34
N LEU A 68 -5.21 9.06 6.97
CA LEU A 68 -6.02 9.93 7.85
C LEU A 68 -5.24 10.42 9.08
N GLN A 69 -4.40 9.56 9.67
CA GLN A 69 -3.53 9.94 10.79
C GLN A 69 -2.45 10.93 10.36
N GLU A 70 -1.83 10.72 9.20
CA GLU A 70 -0.85 11.62 8.61
C GLU A 70 -1.47 13.00 8.31
N LEU A 71 -2.67 13.05 7.74
CA LEU A 71 -3.41 14.30 7.56
C LEU A 71 -3.68 15.00 8.90
N GLY A 72 -4.02 14.25 9.95
CA GLY A 72 -4.19 14.77 11.30
C GLY A 72 -2.90 15.31 11.92
N ALA A 73 -1.77 14.64 11.68
CA ALA A 73 -0.45 15.11 12.11
C ALA A 73 -0.04 16.38 11.36
N LEU A 74 -0.26 16.43 10.05
CA LEU A 74 0.01 17.59 9.21
C LEU A 74 -0.83 18.80 9.66
N ARG A 75 -2.11 18.59 9.99
CA ARG A 75 -3.00 19.63 10.53
C ARG A 75 -2.44 20.25 11.83
N ARG A 76 -1.83 19.45 12.71
CA ARG A 76 -1.24 19.95 13.98
C ARG A 76 -0.01 20.84 13.76
N GLN A 77 0.66 20.70 12.61
CA GLN A 77 1.83 21.48 12.25
C GLN A 77 1.48 22.81 11.58
N VAL A 78 0.23 23.00 11.15
CA VAL A 78 -0.22 24.22 10.46
C VAL A 78 -0.58 25.31 11.47
N ARG A 79 -0.26 26.56 11.13
CA ARG A 79 -0.64 27.76 11.91
C ARG A 79 -2.15 27.82 12.13
N ALA A 80 -2.58 28.28 13.32
CA ALA A 80 -4.00 28.31 13.67
C ALA A 80 -4.88 29.07 12.65
N GLU A 81 -4.34 30.14 12.05
CA GLU A 81 -4.98 30.94 11.01
C GLU A 81 -5.27 30.16 9.71
N ASP A 82 -4.42 29.19 9.38
CA ASP A 82 -4.48 28.42 8.14
C ASP A 82 -5.23 27.09 8.29
N VAL A 83 -5.46 26.63 9.53
CA VAL A 83 -6.25 25.42 9.84
C VAL A 83 -7.62 25.37 9.13
N PRO A 84 -8.46 26.43 9.12
CA PRO A 84 -9.75 26.35 8.43
C PRO A 84 -9.60 26.17 6.91
N ARG A 85 -8.53 26.72 6.30
CA ARG A 85 -8.23 26.50 4.88
C ARG A 85 -7.74 25.08 4.62
N PHE A 86 -6.92 24.54 5.51
CA PHE A 86 -6.47 23.15 5.48
C PHE A 86 -7.64 22.17 5.56
N ASP A 87 -8.57 22.40 6.50
CA ASP A 87 -9.72 21.53 6.71
C ASP A 87 -10.62 21.52 5.46
N ARG A 88 -10.94 22.68 4.88
CA ARG A 88 -11.72 22.77 3.62
C ARG A 88 -11.06 22.00 2.46
N ARG A 89 -9.74 22.04 2.35
CA ARG A 89 -9.00 21.35 1.27
C ARG A 89 -8.97 19.83 1.46
N THR A 90 -9.07 19.34 2.69
CA THR A 90 -8.94 17.90 3.01
C THR A 90 -10.27 17.23 3.32
N GLU A 91 -11.33 18.00 3.55
CA GLU A 91 -12.65 17.52 3.94
C GLU A 91 -13.16 16.41 3.03
N ARG A 92 -13.20 16.65 1.72
CA ARG A 92 -13.67 15.67 0.73
C ARG A 92 -12.86 14.37 0.79
N ALA A 93 -11.54 14.47 0.82
CA ALA A 93 -10.68 13.29 0.83
C ALA A 93 -10.83 12.48 2.12
N ARG A 94 -10.96 13.16 3.27
CA ARG A 94 -11.20 12.54 4.58
C ARG A 94 -12.55 11.84 4.63
N GLU A 95 -13.59 12.48 4.12
CA GLU A 95 -14.95 11.94 4.11
C GLU A 95 -15.04 10.69 3.21
N LEU A 96 -14.52 10.78 1.99
CA LEU A 96 -14.47 9.63 1.08
C LEU A 96 -13.69 8.47 1.68
N THR A 97 -12.57 8.74 2.34
CA THR A 97 -11.74 7.72 3.00
C THR A 97 -12.50 7.03 4.13
N ARG A 98 -13.13 7.80 5.03
CA ARG A 98 -13.92 7.25 6.13
C ARG A 98 -15.08 6.42 5.63
N ARG A 99 -15.81 6.93 4.63
CA ARG A 99 -16.94 6.23 4.02
C ARG A 99 -16.50 4.91 3.39
N ALA A 100 -15.41 4.90 2.63
CA ALA A 100 -14.91 3.68 1.99
C ALA A 100 -14.46 2.62 3.00
N ILE A 101 -13.81 3.04 4.10
CA ILE A 101 -13.45 2.12 5.18
C ILE A 101 -14.71 1.55 5.85
N ALA A 102 -15.69 2.39 6.18
CA ALA A 102 -16.95 1.95 6.80
C ALA A 102 -17.70 0.97 5.89
N ASP A 103 -17.85 1.32 4.62
CA ASP A 103 -18.48 0.50 3.59
C ASP A 103 -17.76 -0.85 3.41
N TYR A 104 -16.43 -0.90 3.54
CA TYR A 104 -15.69 -2.17 3.56
C TYR A 104 -15.98 -3.02 4.81
N LEU A 105 -16.03 -2.40 5.99
CA LEU A 105 -16.28 -3.11 7.25
C LEU A 105 -17.72 -3.66 7.33
N GLU A 106 -18.69 -2.92 6.80
CA GLU A 106 -20.09 -3.34 6.75
C GLU A 106 -20.32 -4.49 5.77
N SER A 107 -19.61 -4.49 4.63
CA SER A 107 -19.74 -5.54 3.61
C SER A 107 -18.78 -6.72 3.81
N ALA A 108 -17.89 -6.67 4.80
CA ALA A 108 -16.90 -7.73 5.00
C ALA A 108 -17.63 -9.03 5.40
N PRO A 109 -17.50 -10.13 4.63
CA PRO A 109 -18.07 -11.41 5.02
C PRO A 109 -17.47 -11.83 6.35
N MET A 110 -18.28 -11.80 7.41
CA MET A 110 -17.90 -12.28 8.73
C MET A 110 -17.72 -13.79 8.64
N ALA A 111 -16.49 -14.23 8.87
CA ALA A 111 -16.08 -15.62 9.05
C ALA A 111 -16.29 -16.55 7.84
N ILE A 112 -15.28 -16.63 6.97
CA ILE A 112 -15.00 -17.93 6.34
C ILE A 112 -14.52 -18.84 7.48
N PRO A 113 -15.21 -19.96 7.78
CA PRO A 113 -14.74 -20.89 8.78
C PRO A 113 -13.31 -21.31 8.42
N SER A 114 -12.39 -21.15 9.37
CA SER A 114 -11.06 -21.77 9.26
C SER A 114 -11.30 -23.25 8.96
N PRO A 115 -10.62 -23.87 7.97
CA PRO A 115 -10.59 -25.31 7.93
C PRO A 115 -9.90 -25.72 9.24
N ALA A 116 -10.72 -26.11 10.22
CA ALA A 116 -10.26 -26.82 11.38
C ALA A 116 -9.52 -28.05 10.90
N ALA A 117 -8.47 -28.39 11.62
CA ALA A 117 -7.65 -29.57 11.41
C ALA A 117 -8.51 -30.83 11.17
N ASP A 118 -8.56 -31.30 9.93
CA ASP A 118 -8.74 -32.71 9.62
C ASP A 118 -7.34 -33.35 9.73
N GLU A 119 -6.83 -33.48 10.95
CA GLU A 119 -5.80 -34.46 11.26
C GLU A 119 -6.54 -35.70 11.77
N PRO A 120 -6.53 -36.82 11.02
CA PRO A 120 -7.10 -38.06 11.52
C PRO A 120 -6.29 -38.54 12.72
N CYS A 121 -6.99 -38.66 13.85
CA CYS A 121 -6.52 -39.32 15.05
C CYS A 121 -6.13 -40.77 14.72
N ALA A 122 -4.85 -41.02 14.49
CA ALA A 122 -4.28 -42.36 14.46
C ALA A 122 -3.39 -42.53 15.70
N GLY A 123 -4.02 -42.96 16.79
CA GLY A 123 -3.29 -43.44 17.95
C GLY A 123 -2.50 -44.68 17.55
N SER A 124 -1.18 -44.62 17.73
CA SER A 124 -0.40 -45.76 18.17
C SER A 124 0.70 -45.25 19.07
N THR A 125 0.51 -45.49 20.36
CA THR A 125 1.54 -45.85 21.32
C THR A 125 2.70 -46.56 20.61
N GLU A 126 3.96 -46.22 20.91
CA GLU A 126 4.95 -47.09 21.61
C GLU A 126 6.27 -46.29 21.87
N SER A 127 6.61 -46.16 23.16
CA SER A 127 7.93 -46.26 23.81
C SER A 127 9.23 -45.56 23.31
N VAL A 128 9.73 -44.67 24.19
CA VAL A 128 11.10 -44.46 24.73
C VAL A 128 12.31 -44.28 23.78
N GLY A 129 13.03 -43.16 23.94
CA GLY A 129 14.44 -43.07 23.52
C GLY A 129 15.08 -41.67 23.54
N LEU A 130 15.86 -41.42 24.60
CA LEU A 130 17.00 -40.49 24.81
C LEU A 130 17.20 -39.18 23.98
N VAL A 131 17.49 -38.15 24.77
CA VAL A 131 18.24 -36.92 24.48
C VAL A 131 19.43 -37.06 23.53
N ALA A 132 19.55 -36.11 22.60
CA ALA A 132 20.83 -35.65 22.06
C ALA A 132 20.74 -34.15 21.73
N HIS A 133 21.45 -33.34 22.52
CA HIS A 133 21.82 -31.98 22.16
C HIS A 133 22.80 -32.00 20.98
N CYS A 134 22.65 -31.09 20.02
CA CYS A 134 23.77 -30.63 19.21
C CYS A 134 23.45 -29.26 18.56
N GLU A 135 23.90 -28.19 19.20
CA GLU A 135 24.44 -26.98 18.55
C GLU A 135 25.96 -26.98 18.86
N PRO A 136 26.84 -26.22 18.18
CA PRO A 136 26.63 -25.14 17.20
C PRO A 136 27.57 -25.26 15.95
N ALA A 137 27.48 -24.32 15.00
CA ALA A 137 28.63 -23.59 14.39
C ALA A 137 28.31 -22.96 13.01
N ASP A 138 28.57 -21.65 12.92
CA ASP A 138 29.31 -20.92 11.87
C ASP A 138 29.11 -21.23 10.36
N GLU A 139 28.56 -20.27 9.62
CA GLU A 139 29.31 -19.21 8.87
C GLU A 139 28.56 -18.76 7.58
N PRO A 140 28.83 -17.52 7.11
CA PRO A 140 28.04 -16.80 6.12
C PRO A 140 28.47 -17.09 4.68
N CYS A 141 27.50 -17.21 3.78
CA CYS A 141 27.80 -17.29 2.35
C CYS A 141 28.03 -15.89 1.77
N ALA A 142 29.30 -15.51 1.67
CA ALA A 142 29.77 -14.44 0.82
C ALA A 142 29.76 -14.89 -0.66
N GLY A 143 29.39 -13.98 -1.57
CA GLY A 143 29.44 -14.19 -3.01
C GLY A 143 29.39 -12.86 -3.76
N SER A 144 30.52 -12.16 -3.78
CA SER A 144 30.81 -11.03 -4.67
C SER A 144 30.75 -11.44 -6.14
N THR A 145 30.21 -10.59 -7.00
CA THR A 145 30.85 -10.29 -8.30
C THR A 145 30.61 -8.83 -8.69
N GLU A 146 31.65 -8.05 -8.46
CA GLU A 146 32.00 -6.86 -9.23
C GLU A 146 32.20 -7.20 -10.71
N SER A 147 31.75 -6.32 -11.62
CA SER A 147 32.19 -6.32 -13.02
C SER A 147 32.11 -4.91 -13.60
N VAL A 148 33.30 -4.38 -13.90
CA VAL A 148 33.60 -3.11 -14.54
C VAL A 148 33.68 -3.31 -16.06
N GLY A 149 33.26 -2.32 -16.86
CA GLY A 149 33.63 -2.21 -18.29
C GLY A 149 32.50 -1.67 -19.15
N LEU A 150 32.41 -0.35 -19.40
CA LEU A 150 33.09 0.38 -20.49
C LEU A 150 32.50 0.09 -21.89
N VAL A 151 31.62 0.97 -22.37
CA VAL A 151 31.53 1.25 -23.82
C VAL A 151 31.19 2.73 -24.02
N ALA A 152 32.17 3.49 -24.51
CA ALA A 152 31.95 4.77 -25.15
C ALA A 152 31.55 4.51 -26.62
N HIS A 153 30.51 5.17 -27.12
CA HIS A 153 30.41 5.46 -28.55
C HIS A 153 29.61 6.75 -28.77
N GLU A 154 30.25 7.67 -29.48
CA GLU A 154 29.76 8.93 -30.05
C GLU A 154 28.46 8.76 -30.86
N PRO A 155 27.73 9.86 -31.10
CA PRO A 155 27.15 10.02 -32.43
C PRO A 155 27.53 11.37 -33.05
N GLY A 156 28.42 11.30 -34.05
CA GLY A 156 28.65 12.36 -35.01
C GLY A 156 27.53 12.44 -36.05
N ALA A 157 27.02 13.65 -36.21
CA ALA A 157 26.75 14.37 -37.46
C ALA A 157 25.90 13.76 -38.61
N VAL A 158 24.88 14.56 -38.98
CA VAL A 158 24.45 14.94 -40.34
C VAL A 158 23.56 13.97 -41.16
N ALA A 159 22.31 14.41 -41.37
CA ALA A 159 21.62 14.46 -42.68
C ALA A 159 20.40 15.41 -42.53
N LEU A 160 20.40 16.65 -43.03
CA LEU A 160 20.07 17.09 -44.40
C LEU A 160 18.66 16.72 -44.92
N ALA A 161 17.85 17.78 -45.06
CA ALA A 161 16.91 18.09 -46.14
C ALA A 161 15.54 17.38 -46.24
N SER A 162 14.45 18.17 -46.11
CA SER A 162 13.39 18.44 -47.12
C SER A 162 12.17 19.12 -46.43
N ARG A 163 11.92 20.42 -46.57
CA ARG A 163 11.18 21.17 -47.62
C ARG A 163 9.75 20.68 -47.94
N GLY A 164 8.77 21.56 -47.71
CA GLY A 164 7.39 21.57 -48.26
C GLY A 164 6.40 22.10 -47.20
N ARG A 165 5.96 23.37 -47.15
CA ARG A 165 5.30 24.31 -48.08
C ARG A 165 3.83 23.96 -48.38
N GLY A 166 2.92 24.88 -48.01
CA GLY A 166 1.48 24.92 -48.36
C GLY A 166 0.61 24.81 -47.10
N ALA A 167 0.00 25.85 -46.51
CA ALA A 167 -0.81 26.95 -47.03
C ALA A 167 -2.05 26.48 -47.78
N SER A 168 -3.17 26.40 -47.05
CA SER A 168 -4.53 26.76 -47.48
C SER A 168 -5.35 27.07 -46.25
#